data_AF-A0A382MMU8-F1
#
_entry.id   AF-A0A382MMU8-F1
#
_cell.length_a   1.000
_cell.length_b   1.000
_cell.length_c   1.000
_cell.angle_alpha   90.00
_cell.angle_beta   90.00
_cell.angle_gamma   90.00
#
_symmetry.space_group_name_H-M   'P 1'
#
loop_
_entity.id
_entity.type
_entity.pdbx_description
1 polymer ?
#
loop_
_entity_poly.entity_id
_entity_poly.type
_entity_poly.pdbx_seq_one_letter_code
_entity_poly.pdbx_strand_id
1 'polypeptide(L)' 'IHHDHSEHNARALSYVAFLNDDFEGGELEFPHFDLTVKAEAGKVILFPSNFPYSHIAHPVLEGTKYSMVSWYR' A
#
# COMPACT_ATOMS: atom_id res chain seq x y z
N ILE A 1 4.04 4.88 -9.52
CA ILE A 1 2.67 5.25 -9.06
C ILE A 1 1.65 4.44 -9.84
N HIS A 2 0.64 3.88 -9.18
CA HIS A 2 -0.44 3.12 -9.81
C HIS A 2 -1.70 3.09 -8.94
N HIS A 3 -2.84 2.67 -9.50
CA HIS A 3 -4.04 2.29 -8.75
C HIS A 3 -4.41 0.84 -9.09
N ASP A 4 -5.18 0.20 -8.22
CA ASP A 4 -5.41 -1.25 -8.29
C ASP A 4 -6.60 -1.65 -9.15
N HIS A 5 -7.54 -0.73 -9.36
CA HIS A 5 -8.75 -0.97 -10.14
C HIS A 5 -8.44 -1.01 -11.64
N SER A 6 -9.01 -1.99 -12.33
CA SER A 6 -9.14 -2.00 -13.78
C SER A 6 -10.48 -2.62 -14.17
N GLU A 7 -10.90 -2.40 -15.41
CA GLU A 7 -12.12 -2.98 -15.98
C GLU A 7 -12.16 -4.51 -15.80
N HIS A 8 -11.01 -5.18 -15.90
CA HIS A 8 -10.90 -6.64 -15.84
C HIS A 8 -10.82 -7.22 -14.42
N ASN A 9 -10.50 -6.43 -13.40
CA ASN A 9 -10.34 -6.92 -12.02
C ASN A 9 -11.39 -6.35 -11.05
N ALA A 10 -12.08 -5.27 -11.43
CA ALA A 10 -13.19 -4.64 -10.70
C ALA A 10 -12.96 -4.51 -9.18
N ARG A 11 -11.70 -4.35 -8.75
CA ARG A 11 -11.36 -4.20 -7.33
C ARG A 11 -11.97 -2.90 -6.81
N ALA A 12 -12.69 -2.97 -5.69
CA ALA A 12 -13.35 -1.82 -5.09
C ALA A 12 -12.54 -1.27 -3.91
N LEU A 13 -11.97 -2.15 -3.10
CA LEU A 13 -11.21 -1.81 -1.90
C LEU A 13 -9.91 -2.61 -1.85
N SER A 14 -8.80 -1.92 -1.61
CA SER A 14 -7.48 -2.51 -1.40
C SER A 14 -7.15 -2.50 0.10
N TYR A 15 -6.48 -3.56 0.56
CA TYR A 15 -5.93 -3.63 1.91
C TYR A 15 -4.48 -4.08 1.90
N VAL A 16 -3.65 -3.33 2.61
CA VAL A 16 -2.22 -3.60 2.79
C VAL A 16 -1.96 -3.74 4.28
N ALA A 17 -1.61 -4.95 4.72
CA ALA A 17 -1.18 -5.25 6.07
C ALA A 17 0.34 -5.34 6.14
N PHE A 18 0.96 -4.61 7.06
CA PHE A 18 2.39 -4.69 7.33
C PHE A 18 2.65 -5.77 8.37
N LEU A 19 3.46 -6.77 8.02
CA LEU A 19 3.70 -7.95 8.87
C LEU A 19 4.93 -7.80 9.76
N ASN A 20 5.78 -6.83 9.47
CA ASN A 20 6.97 -6.45 10.24
C ASN A 20 7.31 -4.97 10.01
N ASP A 21 8.27 -4.46 10.77
CA ASP A 21 8.76 -3.07 10.72
C ASP A 21 10.26 -2.93 11.06
N ASP A 22 11.00 -4.03 11.07
CA ASP A 22 12.46 -4.10 11.25
C ASP A 22 13.22 -3.89 9.92
N PHE A 23 12.92 -2.79 9.23
CA PHE A 23 13.55 -2.40 7.96
C PHE A 23 13.62 -0.87 7.79
N GLU A 24 14.46 -0.41 6.85
CA GLU A 24 14.54 1.00 6.45
C GLU A 24 13.92 1.25 5.07
N GLY A 25 13.26 2.41 4.90
CA GLY A 25 12.49 2.74 3.71
C GLY A 25 11.17 1.96 3.64
N GLY A 26 10.75 1.58 2.44
CA GLY A 26 9.57 0.72 2.24
C GLY A 26 8.23 1.38 2.57
N GLU A 27 8.13 2.71 2.56
CA GLU A 27 6.91 3.44 2.84
C GLU A 27 5.82 3.24 1.78
N LEU A 28 4.58 3.45 2.17
CA LEU A 28 3.44 3.53 1.25
C LEU A 28 3.02 4.99 1.10
N GLU A 29 3.20 5.56 -0.08
CA GLU A 29 2.83 6.95 -0.35
C GLU A 29 1.54 7.02 -1.18
N PHE A 30 0.68 7.97 -0.83
CA PHE A 30 -0.48 8.41 -1.59
C PHE A 30 -0.27 9.86 -2.08
N PRO A 31 0.32 10.06 -3.28
CA PRO A 31 0.82 11.37 -3.72
C PRO A 31 -0.28 12.43 -3.88
N HIS A 32 -1.52 12.01 -4.18
CA HIS A 32 -2.65 12.92 -4.31
C HIS A 32 -3.12 13.53 -2.98
N PHE A 33 -2.66 12.98 -1.86
CA PHE A 33 -3.01 13.44 -0.51
C PHE A 33 -1.81 13.97 0.28
N ASP A 34 -0.63 14.06 -0.35
CA ASP A 34 0.63 14.39 0.34
C ASP A 34 0.83 13.55 1.62
N LEU A 35 0.51 12.26 1.51
CA LEU A 35 0.47 11.33 2.64
C LEU A 35 1.45 10.18 2.41
N THR A 36 2.43 10.08 3.30
CA THR A 36 3.35 8.95 3.38
C THR A 36 3.10 8.16 4.65
N VAL A 37 2.79 6.88 4.49
CA VAL A 37 2.52 5.95 5.58
C VAL A 37 3.76 5.08 5.82
N LYS A 38 4.36 5.25 7.00
CA LYS A 38 5.39 4.33 7.48
C LYS A 38 4.75 3.00 7.86
N ALA A 39 5.40 1.90 7.45
CA ALA A 39 5.01 0.57 7.87
C ALA A 39 5.22 0.41 9.39
N GLU A 40 4.24 -0.21 10.04
CA GLU A 40 4.26 -0.54 11.47
C GLU A 40 3.67 -1.94 11.59
N ALA A 41 4.37 -2.84 12.28
CA ALA A 41 3.95 -4.23 12.36
C ALA A 41 2.52 -4.35 12.94
N GLY A 42 1.65 -5.07 12.24
CA GLY A 42 0.25 -5.25 12.61
C GLY A 42 -0.69 -4.14 12.13
N LYS A 43 -0.18 -3.04 11.55
CA LYS A 43 -1.01 -2.00 10.94
C LYS A 43 -1.58 -2.45 9.60
N VAL A 44 -2.86 -2.16 9.38
CA VAL A 44 -3.56 -2.40 8.10
C VAL A 44 -4.06 -1.08 7.55
N ILE A 45 -3.75 -0.80 6.29
CA ILE A 45 -4.25 0.35 5.55
C ILE A 45 -5.31 -0.13 4.57
N LEU A 46 -6.50 0.48 4.61
CA LEU A 46 -7.59 0.23 3.67
C LEU A 46 -7.84 1.50 2.85
N PHE A 47 -7.96 1.35 1.54
CA PHE A 47 -8.22 2.47 0.63
C PHE A 47 -9.01 2.00 -0.62
N PRO A 48 -9.87 2.83 -1.20
CA PRO A 48 -10.52 2.53 -2.47
C PRO A 48 -9.49 2.24 -3.56
N SER A 49 -9.73 1.23 -4.39
CA SER A 49 -8.76 0.79 -5.41
C SER A 49 -8.63 1.74 -6.61
N ASN A 50 -9.37 2.86 -6.65
CA ASN A 50 -9.50 3.72 -7.82
C ASN A 50 -8.45 4.85 -7.88
N PHE A 51 -8.47 5.60 -8.99
CA PHE A 51 -7.45 6.59 -9.36
C PHE A 51 -7.07 7.61 -8.26
N PRO A 52 -8.00 8.23 -7.50
CA PRO A 52 -7.63 9.17 -6.44
C PRO A 52 -6.69 8.60 -5.38
N TYR A 53 -6.73 7.29 -5.13
CA TYR A 53 -5.87 6.58 -4.19
C TYR A 53 -4.71 5.87 -4.88
N SER A 54 -4.27 6.42 -6.03
CA SER A 54 -3.03 5.98 -6.65
C SER A 54 -1.89 6.08 -5.63
N HIS A 55 -1.08 5.02 -5.55
CA HIS A 55 -0.09 4.86 -4.51
C HIS A 55 1.27 4.38 -5.06
N ILE A 56 2.29 4.51 -4.22
CA ILE A 56 3.67 4.12 -4.48
C ILE A 56 4.13 3.27 -3.29
N ALA A 57 4.65 2.08 -3.58
CA ALA A 57 5.46 1.33 -2.62
C ALA A 57 6.92 1.75 -2.83
N HIS A 58 7.47 2.48 -1.88
CA HIS A 58 8.87 2.90 -1.92
C HIS A 58 9.82 1.70 -1.75
N PRO A 59 11.05 1.80 -2.30
CA PRO A 59 12.03 0.73 -2.13
C PRO A 59 12.39 0.55 -0.65
N VAL A 60 12.62 -0.71 -0.26
CA VAL A 60 13.29 -1.03 1.00
C VAL A 60 14.78 -0.77 0.80
N LEU A 61 15.38 0.01 1.69
CA LEU A 61 16.79 0.39 1.61
C LEU A 61 17.68 -0.59 2.38
N GLU A 62 17.19 -1.10 3.52
CA GLU A 62 17.87 -2.08 4.36
C GLU A 62 16.84 -3.05 4.99
N GLY A 63 17.21 -4.32 5.17
CA GLY A 63 16.36 -5.34 5.77
C GLY A 63 15.41 -6.02 4.78
N THR A 64 14.28 -6.53 5.25
CA THR A 64 13.25 -7.16 4.42
C THR A 64 11.87 -6.77 4.90
N LYS A 65 11.03 -6.26 4.00
CA LYS A 65 9.62 -5.92 4.29
C LYS A 65 8.71 -7.08 3.90
N TYR A 66 7.91 -7.53 4.85
CA TYR A 66 6.81 -8.46 4.64
C TYR A 66 5.48 -7.70 4.66
N SER A 67 4.66 -7.90 3.64
CA SER A 67 3.33 -7.31 3.55
C SER A 67 2.35 -8.30 2.95
N MET A 68 1.12 -8.28 3.46
CA MET A 68 0.00 -9.01 2.89
C MET A 68 -0.93 -8.03 2.20
N VAL A 69 -1.15 -8.24 0.90
CA VAL A 69 -2.05 -7.42 0.09
C VAL A 69 -3.20 -8.29 -0.38
N SER A 70 -4.42 -7.78 -0.27
CA SER A 70 -5.56 -8.38 -0.95
C SER A 70 -6.63 -7.32 -1.22
N TRP A 71 -7.68 -7.72 -1.94
CA TRP A 71 -8.70 -6.82 -2.46
C TRP A 71 -10.10 -7.34 -2.16
N TYR A 72 -11.04 -6.41 -2.00
CA TYR A 72 -12.46 -6.69 -1.95
C TYR A 72 -13.11 -6.11 -3.21
N ARG A 73 -14.03 -6.88 -3.78
CA ARG A 73 -14.80 -6.53 -4.96
C ARG A 73 -16.25 -6.27 -4.57
#